data_AF-A0AAU5HLW6-F1
#
_entry.id   AF-A0AAU5HLW6-F1
#
_cell.length_a   1.000
_cell.length_b   1.000
_cell.length_c   1.000
_cell.angle_alpha   90.00
_cell.angle_beta   90.00
_cell.angle_gamma   90.00
#
_symmetry.space_group_name_H-M   'P 1'
#
loop_
_entity.id
_entity.type
_entity.pdbx_description
1 polymer ?
#
loop_
_entity_poly.entity_id
_entity_poly.type
_entity_poly.pdbx_seq_one_letter_code
_entity_poly.pdbx_strand_id
1 'polypeptide(L)'
;MPSPGPDRAHQHTPEAPIPSQSRPSHLLPLDRLAVQPIPSGVRGALVQRVSALPDGPFDVTWLPAETPRLPLGRIRLHWEPASLAGWDVTAHLGLATTEVHLASWPTAPDDWPRLVRPTLHEVLGLCAALAVATAALDLSNRLAQV
;
A
#
# COMPACT_ATOMS: atom_id res chain seq x y z
N MET A 1 -70.69 9.05 -4.81
CA MET A 1 -69.67 8.52 -5.76
C MET A 1 -69.18 9.68 -6.59
N PRO A 2 -67.87 9.87 -6.91
CA PRO A 2 -66.70 9.00 -6.70
C PRO A 2 -65.53 9.61 -5.87
N SER A 3 -64.66 8.69 -5.42
CA SER A 3 -63.24 8.71 -5.01
C SER A 3 -62.49 9.99 -4.56
N PRO A 4 -61.83 9.95 -3.39
CA PRO A 4 -60.53 10.58 -3.16
C PRO A 4 -59.39 9.56 -3.41
N GLY A 5 -58.42 9.94 -4.25
CA GLY A 5 -57.20 9.17 -4.50
C GLY A 5 -56.25 9.18 -3.29
N PRO A 6 -55.43 8.13 -3.10
CA PRO A 6 -54.57 8.03 -1.93
C PRO A 6 -53.35 8.93 -2.08
N ASP A 7 -53.21 9.90 -1.18
CA ASP A 7 -52.01 10.70 -1.03
C ASP A 7 -50.91 9.82 -0.40
N ARG A 8 -49.81 9.73 -1.15
CA ARG A 8 -48.79 8.69 -0.99
C ARG A 8 -47.87 9.13 0.13
N ALA A 9 -48.01 8.48 1.29
CA ALA A 9 -47.07 8.61 2.40
C ALA A 9 -45.63 8.44 1.88
N HIS A 10 -44.83 9.49 2.04
CA HIS A 10 -43.39 9.47 1.83
C HIS A 10 -42.76 8.46 2.81
N GLN A 11 -42.64 7.21 2.37
CA GLN A 11 -41.78 6.22 3.00
C GLN A 11 -40.34 6.64 2.73
N HIS A 12 -39.71 7.20 3.76
CA HIS A 12 -38.28 7.41 3.83
C HIS A 12 -37.62 6.04 3.92
N THR A 13 -37.20 5.50 2.78
CA THR A 13 -36.38 4.29 2.73
C THR A 13 -35.04 4.59 3.40
N PRO A 14 -34.60 3.84 4.43
CA PRO A 14 -33.24 3.97 4.92
C PRO A 14 -32.30 3.45 3.84
N GLU A 15 -31.51 4.36 3.28
CA GLU A 15 -30.45 4.06 2.33
C GLU A 15 -29.52 3.02 2.99
N ALA A 16 -29.48 1.82 2.40
CA ALA A 16 -28.65 0.73 2.88
C ALA A 16 -27.18 1.18 2.92
N PRO A 17 -26.39 0.75 3.92
CA PRO A 17 -24.97 1.07 3.94
C PRO A 17 -24.33 0.55 2.64
N ILE A 18 -23.66 1.46 1.94
CA ILE A 18 -22.87 1.19 0.74
C ILE A 18 -21.99 -0.03 1.06
N PRO A 19 -22.05 -1.14 0.29
CA PRO A 19 -21.21 -2.27 0.56
C PRO A 19 -19.76 -1.81 0.46
N SER A 20 -19.02 -1.96 1.57
CA SER A 20 -17.57 -1.84 1.61
C SER A 20 -17.03 -2.69 0.48
N GLN A 21 -16.68 -2.03 -0.64
CA GLN A 21 -16.01 -2.68 -1.75
C GLN A 21 -14.68 -3.15 -1.19
N SER A 22 -14.63 -4.42 -0.78
CA SER A 22 -13.40 -5.17 -0.61
C SER A 22 -12.73 -5.17 -1.99
N ARG A 23 -11.98 -4.10 -2.28
CA ARG A 23 -11.21 -3.98 -3.51
C ARG A 23 -10.31 -5.21 -3.57
N PRO A 24 -10.29 -5.94 -4.69
CA PRO A 24 -9.46 -7.13 -4.77
C PRO A 24 -8.00 -6.70 -4.66
N SER A 25 -7.21 -7.50 -3.94
CA SER A 25 -5.76 -7.42 -3.88
C SER A 25 -5.17 -7.72 -5.27
N HIS A 26 -5.31 -6.78 -6.20
CA HIS A 26 -4.73 -6.90 -7.52
C HIS A 26 -3.23 -6.57 -7.43
N LEU A 27 -2.40 -7.49 -7.91
CA LEU A 27 -1.02 -7.19 -8.29
C LEU A 27 -1.10 -6.25 -9.50
N LEU A 28 -0.97 -4.96 -9.24
CA LEU A 28 -1.01 -3.95 -10.29
C LEU A 28 0.43 -3.50 -10.58
N PRO A 29 0.84 -3.49 -11.86
CA PRO A 29 2.12 -2.93 -12.25
C PRO A 29 2.16 -1.44 -11.88
N LEU A 30 3.18 -1.03 -11.12
CA LEU A 30 3.28 0.35 -10.61
C LEU A 30 3.46 1.38 -11.74
N ASP A 31 4.01 1.00 -12.89
CA ASP A 31 4.15 1.84 -14.09
C ASP A 31 2.81 2.39 -14.61
N ARG A 32 1.70 1.66 -14.41
CA ARG A 32 0.35 2.12 -14.78
C ARG A 32 -0.34 2.95 -13.70
N LEU A 33 0.12 2.83 -12.47
CA LEU A 33 -0.44 3.52 -11.30
C LEU A 33 0.31 4.81 -10.96
N ALA A 34 1.56 4.91 -11.37
CA ALA A 34 2.45 6.03 -11.06
C ALA A 34 1.92 7.39 -11.55
N VAL A 35 1.10 7.37 -12.60
CA VAL A 35 0.47 8.56 -13.21
C VAL A 35 -0.96 8.80 -12.72
N GLN A 36 -1.43 8.05 -11.73
CA GLN A 36 -2.76 8.19 -11.14
C GLN A 36 -2.64 8.50 -9.65
N PRO A 37 -3.47 9.41 -9.10
CA PRO A 37 -3.50 9.65 -7.68
C PRO A 37 -3.96 8.41 -6.92
N ILE A 38 -3.52 8.30 -5.66
CA ILE A 38 -3.93 7.21 -4.79
C ILE A 38 -5.46 7.18 -4.67
N PRO A 39 -6.11 6.01 -4.86
CA PRO A 39 -7.55 5.90 -4.72
C PRO A 39 -8.05 6.29 -3.33
N SER A 40 -9.27 6.83 -3.23
CA SER A 40 -9.90 7.02 -1.92
C SER A 40 -10.09 5.69 -1.18
N GLY A 41 -10.00 5.73 0.15
CA GLY A 41 -10.19 4.56 1.03
C GLY A 41 -8.96 3.66 1.21
N VAL A 42 -7.80 4.03 0.66
CA VAL A 42 -6.54 3.31 0.87
C VAL A 42 -5.50 4.23 1.52
N ARG A 43 -4.58 3.65 2.29
CA ARG A 43 -3.49 4.36 2.99
C ARG A 43 -2.24 4.52 2.11
N GLY A 44 -2.20 3.81 0.98
CA GLY A 44 -1.04 3.70 0.10
C GLY A 44 -0.97 2.32 -0.55
N ALA A 45 0.12 2.06 -1.27
CA ALA A 45 0.39 0.77 -1.89
C ALA A 45 1.46 0.01 -1.10
N LEU A 46 1.15 -1.23 -0.71
CA LEU A 46 2.08 -2.16 -0.10
C LEU A 46 2.95 -2.78 -1.19
N VAL A 47 4.27 -2.65 -1.05
CA VAL A 47 5.24 -3.22 -1.98
C VAL A 47 5.39 -4.71 -1.70
N GLN A 48 5.09 -5.54 -2.70
CA GLN A 48 5.21 -7.00 -2.61
C GLN A 48 6.53 -7.50 -3.18
N ARG A 49 6.93 -6.94 -4.32
CA ARG A 49 8.14 -7.33 -5.03
C ARG A 49 8.68 -6.18 -5.83
N VAL A 50 10.01 -6.05 -5.82
CA VAL A 50 10.74 -5.09 -6.64
C VAL A 50 11.91 -5.81 -7.27
N SER A 51 11.89 -5.91 -8.61
CA SER A 51 13.04 -6.38 -9.37
C SER A 51 14.17 -5.35 -9.32
N ALA A 52 15.41 -5.84 -9.31
CA ALA A 52 16.62 -5.02 -9.46
C ALA A 52 16.77 -4.44 -10.88
N LEU A 53 16.13 -5.07 -11.89
CA LEU A 53 16.19 -4.60 -13.26
C LEU A 53 15.32 -3.34 -13.44
N PRO A 54 15.78 -2.33 -14.20
CA PRO A 54 15.04 -1.08 -14.41
C PRO A 54 13.60 -1.28 -14.91
N ASP A 55 13.42 -2.24 -15.82
CA ASP A 55 12.13 -2.62 -16.42
C ASP A 55 11.56 -3.92 -15.84
N GLY A 56 12.13 -4.39 -14.74
CA GLY A 56 11.65 -5.59 -14.07
C GLY A 56 10.32 -5.37 -13.33
N PRO A 57 9.67 -6.44 -12.87
CA PRO A 57 8.39 -6.33 -12.17
C PRO A 57 8.50 -5.40 -10.95
N PHE A 58 7.45 -4.61 -10.76
CA PHE A 58 7.23 -3.79 -9.58
C PHE A 58 5.79 -4.04 -9.14
N ASP A 59 5.66 -4.95 -8.20
CA ASP A 59 4.37 -5.48 -7.79
C ASP A 59 3.93 -4.78 -6.50
N VAL A 60 2.75 -4.17 -6.54
CA VAL A 60 2.12 -3.56 -5.38
C VAL A 60 0.70 -4.06 -5.19
N THR A 61 0.22 -3.97 -3.94
CA THR A 61 -1.17 -4.20 -3.56
C THR A 61 -1.67 -3.03 -2.74
N TRP A 62 -2.92 -2.59 -2.94
CA TRP A 62 -3.47 -1.51 -2.14
C TRP A 62 -3.59 -1.88 -0.67
N LEU A 63 -3.18 -0.96 0.21
CA LEU A 63 -3.31 -1.11 1.65
C LEU A 63 -4.57 -0.37 2.14
N PRO A 64 -5.59 -1.07 2.66
CA PRO A 64 -6.81 -0.42 3.15
C PRO A 64 -6.51 0.65 4.21
N ALA A 65 -7.25 1.76 4.20
CA ALA A 65 -7.08 2.88 5.15
C ALA A 65 -7.13 2.42 6.63
N GLU A 66 -7.99 1.45 6.92
CA GLU A 66 -8.23 0.87 8.24
C GLU A 66 -7.10 -0.05 8.73
N THR A 67 -6.13 -0.38 7.88
CA THR A 67 -5.04 -1.27 8.28
C THR A 67 -4.22 -0.60 9.38
N PRO A 68 -4.18 -1.16 10.61
CA PRO A 68 -3.71 -0.43 11.77
C PRO A 68 -2.21 -0.20 11.75
N ARG A 69 -1.43 -1.16 11.24
CA ARG A 69 0.05 -1.09 11.16
C ARG A 69 0.58 -1.86 9.96
N LEU A 70 1.73 -1.43 9.45
CA LEU A 70 2.48 -2.17 8.45
C LEU A 70 3.09 -3.44 9.03
N PRO A 71 3.02 -4.58 8.31
CA PRO A 71 3.75 -5.78 8.69
C PRO A 71 5.26 -5.53 8.71
N LEU A 72 5.97 -6.23 9.60
CA LEU A 72 7.44 -6.17 9.71
C LEU A 72 8.11 -6.47 8.37
N GLY A 73 9.06 -5.63 7.97
CA GLY A 73 9.82 -5.79 6.74
C GLY A 73 9.00 -5.55 5.47
N ARG A 74 7.80 -4.93 5.58
CA ARG A 74 7.01 -4.49 4.44
C ARG A 74 7.08 -2.99 4.26
N ILE A 75 7.05 -2.55 3.01
CA ILE A 75 7.16 -1.15 2.64
C ILE A 75 5.81 -0.67 2.12
N ARG A 76 5.34 0.48 2.61
CA ARG A 76 4.23 1.24 2.04
C ARG A 76 4.77 2.40 1.24
N LEU A 77 4.32 2.51 0.01
CA LEU A 77 4.45 3.71 -0.81
C LEU A 77 3.18 4.54 -0.73
N HIS A 78 3.36 5.84 -0.63
CA HIS A 78 2.32 6.83 -0.79
C HIS A 78 2.80 7.86 -1.82
N TRP A 79 1.93 8.33 -2.68
CA TRP A 79 2.22 9.37 -3.65
C TRP A 79 0.99 10.24 -3.87
N GLU A 80 1.23 11.53 -4.06
CA GLU A 80 0.21 12.52 -4.36
C GLU A 80 0.75 13.52 -5.39
N PRO A 81 -0.12 14.19 -6.17
CA PRO A 81 0.32 15.24 -7.09
C PRO A 81 1.06 16.35 -6.34
N ALA A 82 2.25 16.70 -6.80
CA ALA A 82 3.02 17.79 -6.22
C ALA A 82 2.44 19.15 -6.63
N SER A 83 2.69 20.18 -5.82
CA SER A 83 2.17 21.54 -6.05
C SER A 83 2.65 22.22 -7.34
N LEU A 84 3.83 21.86 -7.83
CA LEU A 84 4.43 22.40 -9.06
C LEU A 84 4.21 21.47 -10.24
N ALA A 85 4.81 20.28 -10.20
CA ALA A 85 4.71 19.25 -11.22
C ALA A 85 5.22 17.91 -10.65
N GLY A 86 4.71 16.81 -11.20
CA GLY A 86 5.09 15.47 -10.78
C GLY A 86 4.41 15.04 -9.48
N TRP A 87 5.14 14.27 -8.67
CA TRP A 87 4.59 13.50 -7.56
C TRP A 87 5.41 13.67 -6.30
N ASP A 88 4.76 13.89 -5.17
CA ASP A 88 5.39 13.79 -3.86
C ASP A 88 5.26 12.35 -3.38
N VAL A 89 6.36 11.60 -3.48
CA VAL A 89 6.39 10.16 -3.15
C VAL A 89 7.05 9.97 -1.79
N THR A 90 6.42 9.18 -0.92
CA THR A 90 6.98 8.80 0.38
C THR A 90 6.93 7.28 0.57
N ALA A 91 8.00 6.75 1.19
CA ALA A 91 8.10 5.35 1.57
C ALA A 91 8.17 5.21 3.10
N HIS A 92 7.46 4.22 3.63
CA HIS A 92 7.48 3.86 5.04
C HIS A 92 7.75 2.37 5.20
N LEU A 93 8.61 2.01 6.15
CA LEU A 93 8.96 0.62 6.47
C LEU A 93 8.29 0.20 7.78
N GLY A 94 7.60 -0.95 7.76
CA GLY A 94 7.09 -1.59 8.97
C GLY A 94 8.23 -2.25 9.76
N LEU A 95 8.34 -1.90 11.04
CA LEU A 95 9.19 -2.52 12.04
C LEU A 95 8.33 -3.24 13.08
N ALA A 96 8.97 -3.97 14.00
CA ALA A 96 8.28 -4.84 14.95
C ALA A 96 7.26 -4.10 15.82
N THR A 97 7.55 -2.84 16.17
CA THR A 97 6.72 -2.05 17.08
C THR A 97 6.15 -0.77 16.47
N THR A 98 6.67 -0.35 15.31
CA THR A 98 6.34 0.94 14.69
C THR A 98 6.49 0.90 13.18
N GLU A 99 6.02 1.95 12.52
CA GLU A 99 6.40 2.28 11.15
C GLU A 99 7.47 3.37 11.20
N VAL A 100 8.42 3.34 10.28
CA VAL A 100 9.45 4.38 10.15
C VAL A 100 9.43 4.98 8.75
N HIS A 101 9.72 6.28 8.68
CA HIS A 101 9.94 6.94 7.41
C HIS A 101 11.21 6.39 6.76
N LEU A 102 11.11 5.86 5.55
CA LEU A 102 12.23 5.31 4.82
C LEU A 102 12.88 6.35 3.92
N ALA A 103 12.07 7.01 3.08
CA ALA A 103 12.54 7.99 2.12
C ALA A 103 11.39 8.86 1.60
N SER A 104 11.73 10.06 1.12
CA SER A 104 10.85 10.98 0.42
C SER A 104 11.49 11.42 -0.89
N TRP A 105 10.69 11.52 -1.94
CA TRP A 105 11.06 12.06 -3.24
C TRP A 105 10.06 13.15 -3.61
N PRO A 106 10.32 14.41 -3.22
CA PRO A 106 9.44 15.52 -3.58
C PRO A 106 9.56 15.84 -5.07
N THR A 107 8.48 16.28 -5.70
CA THR A 107 8.46 16.69 -7.13
C THR A 107 9.03 15.64 -8.08
N ALA A 108 8.82 14.36 -7.80
CA ALA A 108 9.32 13.26 -8.60
C ALA A 108 8.64 13.22 -9.98
N PRO A 109 9.37 12.89 -11.06
CA PRO A 109 8.81 12.84 -12.41
C PRO A 109 7.81 11.69 -12.56
N ASP A 110 7.07 11.64 -13.68
CA ASP A 110 6.08 10.57 -13.93
C ASP A 110 6.69 9.16 -13.96
N ASP A 111 7.99 9.06 -14.26
CA ASP A 111 8.76 7.81 -14.22
C ASP A 111 9.42 7.56 -12.85
N TRP A 112 8.91 8.18 -11.77
CA TRP A 112 9.36 7.98 -10.39
C TRP A 112 9.47 6.51 -9.94
N PRO A 113 8.73 5.51 -10.46
CA PRO A 113 8.97 4.12 -10.10
C PRO A 113 10.42 3.68 -10.37
N ARG A 114 11.06 4.24 -11.41
CA ARG A 114 12.48 4.00 -11.72
C ARG A 114 13.40 4.65 -10.69
N LEU A 115 13.01 5.82 -10.18
CA LEU A 115 13.75 6.56 -9.15
C LEU A 115 13.74 5.84 -7.80
N VAL A 116 12.58 5.31 -7.37
CA VAL A 116 12.45 4.68 -6.04
C VAL A 116 12.91 3.23 -6.00
N ARG A 117 12.91 2.54 -7.14
CA ARG A 117 13.19 1.10 -7.26
C ARG A 117 14.49 0.66 -6.59
N PRO A 118 15.66 1.31 -6.80
CA PRO A 118 16.91 0.86 -6.19
C PRO A 118 16.83 0.82 -4.66
N THR A 119 16.34 1.90 -4.04
CA THR A 119 16.17 1.98 -2.58
C THR A 119 15.25 0.88 -2.06
N LEU A 120 14.12 0.65 -2.72
CA LEU A 120 13.17 -0.37 -2.29
C LEU A 120 13.72 -1.78 -2.45
N HIS A 121 14.45 -2.05 -3.53
CA HIS A 121 15.08 -3.35 -3.77
C HIS A 121 16.12 -3.66 -2.69
N GLU A 122 16.99 -2.69 -2.37
CA GLU A 122 18.01 -2.83 -1.32
C GLU A 122 17.37 -3.07 0.05
N VAL A 123 16.34 -2.31 0.42
CA VAL A 123 15.67 -2.44 1.72
C VAL A 123 14.94 -3.78 1.83
N LEU A 124 14.25 -4.23 0.78
CA LEU A 124 13.64 -5.56 0.76
C LEU A 124 14.69 -6.66 0.90
N GLY A 125 15.83 -6.53 0.21
CA GLY A 125 16.96 -7.46 0.33
C GLY A 125 17.53 -7.49 1.75
N LEU A 126 17.72 -6.33 2.38
CA LEU A 126 18.19 -6.21 3.75
C LEU A 126 17.20 -6.85 4.75
N CYS A 127 15.91 -6.56 4.61
CA CYS A 127 14.88 -7.18 5.45
C CYS A 127 14.84 -8.71 5.28
N ALA A 128 15.01 -9.22 4.06
CA ALA A 128 15.09 -10.65 3.80
C ALA A 128 16.34 -11.28 4.44
N ALA A 129 17.51 -10.65 4.28
CA ALA A 129 18.76 -11.11 4.89
C ALA A 129 18.67 -11.13 6.42
N LEU A 130 18.08 -10.09 7.03
CA LEU A 130 17.86 -10.03 8.47
C LEU A 130 16.91 -11.15 8.94
N ALA A 131 15.81 -11.38 8.23
CA ALA A 131 14.88 -12.46 8.57
C ALA A 131 15.57 -13.84 8.53
N VAL A 132 16.43 -14.09 7.54
CA VAL A 132 17.23 -15.31 7.45
C VAL A 132 18.22 -15.43 8.61
N ALA A 133 18.94 -14.35 8.92
CA ALA A 133 19.90 -14.32 10.03
C ALA A 133 19.22 -14.58 11.39
N THR A 134 18.07 -13.95 11.64
CA THR A 134 17.27 -14.18 12.85
C THR A 134 16.80 -15.63 12.93
N ALA A 135 16.28 -16.19 11.83
CA ALA A 135 15.83 -17.59 11.82
C ALA A 135 16.98 -18.58 12.09
N ALA A 136 18.18 -18.31 11.54
CA ALA A 136 19.38 -19.11 11.80
C ALA A 136 19.83 -19.02 13.26
N LEU A 137 19.82 -17.81 13.84
CA LEU A 137 20.14 -17.59 15.25
C LEU A 137 19.14 -18.31 16.17
N ASP A 138 17.84 -18.20 15.91
CA ASP A 138 16.79 -18.87 16.68
C ASP A 138 16.94 -20.39 16.62
N LEU A 139 17.30 -20.93 15.45
CA LEU A 139 17.58 -22.36 15.31
C LEU A 139 18.80 -22.78 16.13
N SER A 140 19.89 -22.02 16.06
CA SER A 140 21.11 -22.27 16.83
C SER A 140 20.81 -22.29 18.33
N ASN A 141 20.07 -21.29 18.82
CA ASN A 141 19.67 -21.20 20.22
C ASN A 141 18.84 -22.40 20.68
N ARG A 142 17.91 -22.89 19.84
CA ARG A 142 17.12 -24.09 20.17
C ARG A 142 17.98 -25.34 20.25
N LEU A 143 18.98 -25.49 19.38
CA LEU A 143 19.87 -26.66 19.37
C LEU A 143 20.84 -26.66 20.56
N ALA A 144 21.26 -25.49 21.04
CA ALA A 144 22.14 -25.37 22.21
C ALA A 144 21.44 -25.62 23.55
N GLN A 145 20.11 -25.62 23.58
CA GLN A 145 19.29 -25.93 24.78
C GLN A 145 19.00 -27.43 24.93
N VAL A 146 19.52 -28.28 24.04
CA VAL A 146 19.36 -29.74 24.04
C VAL A 146 20.58 -30.42 24.64
#